data_AF-A0A929A0N8-F1
#
_entry.id   AF-A0A929A0N8-F1
#
_cell.length_a   1.000
_cell.length_b   1.000
_cell.length_c   1.000
_cell.angle_alpha   90.00
_cell.angle_beta   90.00
_cell.angle_gamma   90.00
#
_symmetry.space_group_name_H-M   'P 1'
#
loop_
_entity.id
_entity.type
_entity.pdbx_description
1 polymer ?
#
loop_
_entity_poly.entity_id
_entity_poly.type
_entity_poly.pdbx_seq_one_letter_code
_entity_poly.pdbx_strand_id
1 'polypeptide(L)'
;MIPKRLTLINFLSYREVTLDFAGLHVACICGPNGAGKSSLLEAMAWVVWGHSRVATDDDVIHLGAKEVKVEFVFEHQGQVYRILRGRRRKQGSVLEFQIQTPSGLRSLTQRGIRATQQLILQHLKVY
;
A
#
# COMPACT_ATOMS: atom_id res chain seq x y z
N MET A 1 10.05 9.78 2.62
CA MET A 1 9.62 8.37 2.47
C MET A 1 10.34 7.80 1.27
N ILE A 2 11.05 6.69 1.39
CA ILE A 2 11.82 6.04 0.31
C ILE A 2 11.25 4.63 0.08
N PRO A 3 10.64 4.34 -1.08
CA PRO A 3 10.13 3.00 -1.41
C PRO A 3 11.21 1.92 -1.31
N LYS A 4 10.85 0.74 -0.80
CA LYS A 4 11.72 -0.45 -0.81
C LYS A 4 11.04 -1.61 -1.55
N ARG A 5 9.76 -1.85 -1.29
CA ARG A 5 8.99 -2.91 -1.96
C ARG A 5 7.51 -2.54 -2.03
N LEU A 6 6.86 -2.89 -3.15
CA LEU A 6 5.43 -2.75 -3.33
C LEU A 6 4.87 -4.06 -3.89
N THR A 7 3.91 -4.67 -3.20
CA THR A 7 3.20 -5.87 -3.66
C THR A 7 1.72 -5.57 -3.79
N LEU A 8 1.14 -5.85 -4.96
CA LEU A 8 -0.28 -5.69 -5.26
C LEU A 8 -0.86 -7.07 -5.54
N ILE A 9 -2.02 -7.37 -4.98
CA ILE A 9 -2.86 -8.52 -5.30
C ILE A 9 -4.26 -8.00 -5.60
N ASN A 10 -4.75 -8.26 -6.80
CA ASN A 10 -6.09 -7.90 -7.29
C ASN A 10 -6.43 -6.41 -7.15
N PHE A 11 -5.49 -5.51 -7.46
CA PHE A 11 -5.68 -4.06 -7.38
C PHE A 11 -5.90 -3.48 -8.79
N LEU A 12 -7.11 -2.97 -9.07
CA LEU A 12 -7.50 -2.41 -10.36
C LEU A 12 -7.13 -3.35 -11.54
N SER A 13 -6.19 -2.96 -12.40
CA SER A 13 -5.73 -3.75 -13.54
C SER A 13 -4.72 -4.85 -13.16
N TYR A 14 -4.15 -4.83 -11.96
CA TYR A 14 -3.14 -5.78 -11.51
C TYR A 14 -3.77 -6.98 -10.82
N ARG A 15 -3.42 -8.19 -11.28
CA ARG A 15 -3.76 -9.45 -10.59
C ARG A 15 -2.78 -9.77 -9.49
N GLU A 16 -1.49 -9.76 -9.81
CA GLU A 16 -0.41 -9.94 -8.86
C GLU A 16 0.84 -9.28 -9.44
N VAL A 17 1.49 -8.43 -8.65
CA VAL A 17 2.81 -7.88 -9.01
C VAL A 17 3.58 -7.54 -7.74
N THR A 18 4.88 -7.80 -7.75
CA THR A 18 5.81 -7.30 -6.74
C THR A 18 6.91 -6.50 -7.43
N LEU A 19 7.15 -5.29 -6.94
CA LEU A 19 8.22 -4.41 -7.38
C LEU A 19 9.22 -4.24 -6.24
N ASP A 20 10.48 -4.54 -6.52
CA ASP A 20 11.60 -4.25 -5.63
C ASP A 20 12.25 -2.93 -6.06
N PHE A 21 12.35 -1.99 -5.13
CA PHE A 21 12.94 -0.67 -5.35
C PHE A 21 14.35 -0.57 -4.75
N ALA A 22 14.89 -1.64 -4.17
CA ALA A 22 16.23 -1.64 -3.59
C ALA A 22 17.28 -1.19 -4.63
N GLY A 23 18.06 -0.17 -4.27
CA GLY A 23 19.11 0.39 -5.13
C GLY A 23 18.61 1.31 -6.24
N LEU A 24 17.29 1.48 -6.42
CA LEU A 24 16.76 2.43 -7.40
C LEU A 24 16.76 3.85 -6.82
N HIS A 25 17.55 4.73 -7.43
CA HIS A 25 17.49 6.16 -7.15
C HIS A 25 16.44 6.88 -8.01
N VAL A 26 16.21 6.37 -9.22
CA VAL A 26 15.23 6.88 -10.19
C VAL A 26 14.58 5.68 -10.88
N ALA A 27 13.27 5.75 -11.10
CA ALA A 27 12.51 4.74 -11.85
C ALA A 27 11.60 5.41 -12.89
N CYS A 28 11.63 4.95 -14.15
CA CYS A 28 10.55 5.25 -15.12
C CYS A 28 9.48 4.17 -15.04
N ILE A 29 8.22 4.59 -14.96
CA ILE A 29 7.07 3.73 -15.28
C ILE A 29 6.61 4.10 -16.69
N CYS A 30 6.99 3.26 -17.65
CA CYS A 30 6.82 3.50 -19.08
C CYS A 30 5.89 2.41 -19.68
N GLY A 31 5.07 2.73 -20.70
CA GLY A 31 4.14 1.77 -21.34
C GLY A 31 2.89 2.42 -21.96
N PRO A 32 2.06 1.66 -22.70
CA PRO A 32 0.89 2.19 -23.40
C PRO A 32 -0.22 2.67 -22.44
N ASN A 33 -1.17 3.45 -22.96
CA ASN A 33 -2.36 3.83 -22.21
C ASN A 33 -3.16 2.58 -21.81
N GLY A 34 -3.71 2.58 -20.59
CA GLY A 34 -4.40 1.41 -20.04
C GLY A 34 -3.51 0.32 -19.44
N ALA A 35 -2.18 0.39 -19.60
CA ALA A 35 -1.25 -0.63 -19.07
C ALA A 35 -1.13 -0.71 -17.52
N GLY A 36 -1.88 0.11 -16.78
CA GLY A 36 -1.87 0.10 -15.31
C GLY A 36 -0.87 1.06 -14.64
N LYS A 37 -0.11 1.86 -15.40
CA LYS A 37 0.88 2.81 -14.86
C LYS A 37 0.33 3.71 -13.74
N SER A 38 -0.81 4.36 -13.98
CA SER A 38 -1.48 5.19 -12.97
C SER A 38 -2.03 4.36 -11.81
N SER A 39 -2.54 3.16 -12.08
CA SER A 39 -3.02 2.23 -11.07
C SER A 39 -1.91 1.80 -10.10
N LEU A 40 -0.66 1.72 -10.57
CA LEU A 40 0.49 1.40 -9.73
C LEU A 40 0.79 2.51 -8.73
N LEU A 41 0.84 3.75 -9.19
CA LEU A 41 1.01 4.92 -8.31
C LEU A 41 -0.19 5.09 -7.37
N GLU A 42 -1.39 4.80 -7.86
CA GLU A 42 -2.60 4.80 -7.06
C GLU A 42 -2.58 3.73 -5.95
N ALA A 43 -1.99 2.55 -6.20
CA ALA A 43 -1.84 1.53 -5.16
C ALA A 43 -0.98 2.03 -3.99
N MET A 44 0.11 2.76 -4.29
CA MET A 44 0.94 3.40 -3.25
C MET A 44 0.15 4.46 -2.48
N ALA A 45 -0.66 5.27 -3.18
CA ALA A 45 -1.49 6.26 -2.52
C ALA A 45 -2.56 5.60 -1.63
N TRP A 46 -3.20 4.56 -2.15
CA TRP A 46 -4.27 3.84 -1.48
C TRP A 46 -3.78 3.11 -0.25
N VAL A 47 -2.66 2.40 -0.31
CA VAL A 47 -2.14 1.66 0.86
C VAL A 47 -1.80 2.61 2.01
N VAL A 48 -1.16 3.76 1.72
CA VAL A 48 -0.74 4.72 2.75
C VAL A 48 -1.92 5.55 3.29
N TRP A 49 -2.70 6.17 2.41
CA TRP A 49 -3.71 7.16 2.80
C TRP A 49 -5.16 6.66 2.73
N GLY A 50 -5.40 5.51 2.09
CA GLY A 50 -6.75 5.00 1.83
C GLY A 50 -7.47 5.74 0.71
N HIS A 51 -6.78 6.62 -0.04
CA HIS A 51 -7.37 7.38 -1.13
C HIS A 51 -7.28 6.61 -2.45
N SER A 52 -8.37 6.56 -3.19
CA SER A 52 -8.45 6.08 -4.57
C SER A 52 -9.45 6.94 -5.35
N ARG A 53 -9.31 6.98 -6.68
CA ARG A 53 -10.20 7.74 -7.57
C ARG A 53 -11.54 7.05 -7.83
N VAL A 54 -11.69 5.80 -7.40
CA VAL A 54 -12.90 5.02 -7.66
C VAL A 54 -14.07 5.50 -6.79
N ALA A 55 -15.30 5.27 -7.27
CA ALA A 55 -16.51 5.76 -6.62
C ALA A 55 -16.83 5.02 -5.33
N THR A 56 -16.61 3.70 -5.29
CA THR A 56 -16.84 2.89 -4.10
C THR A 56 -15.56 2.18 -3.67
N ASP A 57 -15.38 1.97 -2.37
CA ASP A 57 -14.22 1.24 -1.84
C ASP A 57 -14.04 -0.16 -2.47
N ASP A 58 -15.12 -0.80 -2.92
CA ASP A 58 -15.08 -2.13 -3.54
C ASP A 58 -14.50 -2.10 -4.97
N ASP A 59 -14.49 -0.94 -5.62
CA ASP A 59 -14.07 -0.78 -7.02
C ASP A 59 -12.54 -0.79 -7.20
N VAL A 60 -11.77 -0.71 -6.10
CA VAL A 60 -10.32 -0.97 -6.18
C VAL A 60 -10.00 -2.45 -6.42
N ILE A 61 -10.97 -3.35 -6.22
CA ILE A 61 -10.81 -4.79 -6.39
C ILE A 61 -10.86 -5.13 -7.88
N HIS A 62 -9.84 -5.83 -8.38
CA HIS A 62 -9.78 -6.33 -9.76
C HIS A 62 -11.09 -7.03 -10.15
N LEU A 63 -11.51 -6.83 -11.40
CA LEU A 63 -12.75 -7.41 -11.90
C LEU A 63 -12.72 -8.95 -11.77
N GLY A 64 -13.77 -9.51 -11.18
CA GLY A 64 -13.87 -10.95 -10.90
C GLY A 64 -13.19 -11.41 -9.60
N ALA A 65 -12.39 -10.57 -8.95
CA ALA A 65 -11.79 -10.89 -7.65
C ALA A 65 -12.74 -10.55 -6.48
N LYS A 66 -12.53 -11.24 -5.35
CA LYS A 66 -13.31 -11.06 -4.11
C LYS A 66 -12.65 -10.12 -3.11
N GLU A 67 -11.34 -9.93 -3.23
CA GLU A 67 -10.53 -9.16 -2.31
C GLU A 67 -9.33 -8.54 -3.01
N VAL A 68 -8.79 -7.50 -2.41
CA VAL A 68 -7.60 -6.77 -2.81
C VAL A 68 -6.66 -6.65 -1.63
N LYS A 69 -5.36 -6.70 -1.90
CA LYS A 69 -4.31 -6.46 -0.91
C LYS A 69 -3.19 -5.66 -1.55
N VAL A 70 -2.77 -4.60 -0.88
CA VAL A 70 -1.56 -3.86 -1.22
C VAL A 70 -0.66 -3.81 0.00
N GLU A 71 0.59 -4.19 -0.19
CA GLU A 71 1.63 -4.12 0.81
C GLU A 71 2.72 -3.18 0.33
N PHE A 72 3.11 -2.25 1.18
CA PHE A 72 4.14 -1.26 0.88
C PHE A 72 5.17 -1.19 2.00
N VAL A 73 6.41 -1.49 1.64
CA VAL A 73 7.58 -1.39 2.50
C VAL A 73 8.38 -0.17 2.08
N PHE A 74 8.68 0.70 3.03
CA PHE A 74 9.39 1.95 2.79
C PHE A 74 10.26 2.34 3.97
N GLU A 75 11.25 3.17 3.72
CA GLU A 75 12.07 3.79 4.74
C GLU A 75 11.61 5.23 4.99
N HIS A 76 11.56 5.63 6.27
CA HIS A 76 11.28 6.99 6.68
C HIS A 76 12.02 7.29 7.99
N GLN A 77 12.74 8.41 8.04
CA GLN A 77 13.53 8.83 9.21
C GLN A 77 14.48 7.73 9.73
N GLY A 78 15.14 7.01 8.81
CA GLY A 78 16.07 5.92 9.14
C GLY A 78 15.43 4.62 9.61
N GLN A 79 14.09 4.54 9.65
CA GLN A 79 13.35 3.34 10.04
C GLN A 79 12.62 2.74 8.84
N VAL A 80 12.56 1.40 8.79
CA VAL A 80 11.82 0.68 7.76
C VAL A 80 10.44 0.30 8.30
N TYR A 81 9.41 0.65 7.56
CA TYR A 81 8.02 0.39 7.88
C TYR A 81 7.36 -0.47 6.81
N ARG A 82 6.31 -1.18 7.21
CA ARG A 82 5.43 -1.93 6.32
C ARG A 82 3.99 -1.52 6.61
N ILE A 83 3.26 -1.10 5.58
CA ILE A 83 1.81 -0.92 5.63
C ILE A 83 1.18 -2.00 4.74
N LEU A 84 0.18 -2.69 5.27
CA LEU A 84 -0.67 -3.59 4.51
C LEU A 84 -2.09 -3.06 4.58
N ARG A 85 -2.69 -2.80 3.42
CA ARG A 85 -4.10 -2.47 3.29
C ARG A 85 -4.79 -3.53 2.47
N GLY A 86 -5.89 -4.04 2.99
CA GLY A 86 -6.71 -5.02 2.31
C GLY A 86 -8.17 -4.63 2.35
N ARG A 87 -8.93 -5.17 1.41
CA ARG A 87 -10.39 -5.09 1.43
C ARG A 87 -10.99 -6.33 0.82
N ARG A 88 -12.08 -6.83 1.41
CA ARG A 88 -12.86 -7.94 0.89
C ARG A 88 -14.32 -7.55 0.76
N ARG A 89 -14.91 -7.83 -0.40
CA ARG A 89 -16.32 -7.50 -0.68
C ARG A 89 -17.20 -8.05 0.45
N LYS A 90 -18.09 -7.22 0.98
CA LYS A 90 -19.02 -7.54 2.09
C LYS A 90 -18.37 -7.87 3.46
N GLN A 91 -17.03 -7.89 3.58
CA GLN A 91 -16.33 -8.19 4.85
C GLN A 91 -15.55 -6.99 5.39
N GLY A 92 -15.39 -5.93 4.60
CA GLY A 92 -14.75 -4.68 5.01
C GLY A 92 -13.25 -4.63 4.73
N SER A 93 -12.58 -3.69 5.38
CA SER A 93 -11.18 -3.36 5.15
C SER A 93 -10.28 -3.82 6.30
N VAL A 94 -9.02 -4.08 5.99
CA VAL A 94 -7.94 -4.37 6.94
C VAL A 94 -6.84 -3.33 6.73
N LEU A 95 -6.26 -2.86 7.83
CA LEU A 95 -5.11 -1.98 7.81
C LEU A 95 -4.14 -2.41 8.91
N GLU A 96 -2.93 -2.79 8.50
CA GLU A 96 -1.83 -3.12 9.40
C GLU A 96 -0.69 -2.15 9.20
N PHE A 97 -0.03 -1.79 10.30
CA PHE A 97 1.17 -0.97 10.30
C PHE A 97 2.24 -1.62 11.15
N GLN A 98 3.44 -1.76 10.62
CA GLN A 98 4.53 -2.47 11.26
C GLN A 98 5.85 -1.74 11.05
N ILE A 99 6.78 -1.94 11.98
CA ILE A 99 8.14 -1.44 11.91
C ILE A 99 9.12 -2.62 11.90
N GLN A 100 10.16 -2.53 11.09
CA GLN A 100 11.25 -3.49 11.07
C GLN A 100 12.15 -3.30 12.30
N THR A 101 12.44 -4.39 12.99
CA THR A 101 13.42 -4.47 14.07
C THR A 101 14.46 -5.55 13.73
N PRO A 102 15.57 -5.66 14.49
CA PRO A 102 16.52 -6.76 14.32
C PRO A 102 15.91 -8.16 14.50
N SER A 103 14.82 -8.26 15.26
CA SER A 103 14.09 -9.52 15.51
C SER A 103 12.95 -9.79 14.52
N GLY A 104 12.73 -8.90 13.53
CA GLY A 104 11.68 -9.04 12.53
C GLY A 104 10.69 -7.88 12.53
N LEU A 105 9.49 -8.10 11.98
CA LEU A 105 8.45 -7.07 11.94
C LEU A 105 7.69 -7.00 13.26
N ARG A 106 7.71 -5.83 13.90
CA ARG A 106 6.91 -5.55 15.09
C ARG A 106 5.65 -4.77 14.70
N SER A 107 4.49 -5.22 15.18
CA SER A 107 3.22 -4.53 14.95
C SER A 107 3.16 -3.18 15.68
N LEU A 108 2.75 -2.15 14.95
CA LEU A 108 2.32 -0.85 15.46
C LEU A 108 0.79 -0.66 15.29
N THR A 109 0.11 -1.63 14.68
CA THR A 109 -1.33 -1.62 14.42
C THR A 109 -2.11 -1.32 15.70
N GLN A 110 -3.04 -0.37 15.60
CA GLN A 110 -3.92 0.03 16.70
C GLN A 110 -5.27 -0.68 16.58
N ARG A 111 -6.09 -0.56 17.63
CA ARG A 111 -7.45 -1.12 17.61
C ARG A 111 -8.32 -0.36 16.60
N GLY A 112 -8.48 -0.94 15.42
CA GLY A 112 -9.32 -0.43 14.34
C GLY A 112 -8.58 0.43 13.31
N ILE A 113 -9.21 0.58 12.13
CA ILE A 113 -8.62 1.26 10.96
C ILE A 113 -8.34 2.73 11.25
N ARG A 114 -9.28 3.45 11.88
CA ARG A 114 -9.14 4.89 12.13
C ARG A 114 -7.93 5.22 13.01
N ALA A 115 -7.76 4.49 14.11
CA ALA A 115 -6.62 4.68 15.01
C ALA A 115 -5.30 4.32 14.31
N THR A 116 -5.28 3.23 13.54
CA THR A 116 -4.09 2.82 12.77
C THR A 116 -3.74 3.85 11.69
N GLN A 117 -4.74 4.37 10.97
CA GLN A 117 -4.55 5.42 9.97
C GLN A 117 -3.97 6.70 10.59
N GLN A 118 -4.48 7.14 11.74
CA GLN A 118 -3.95 8.30 12.45
C GLN A 118 -2.49 8.10 12.85
N LEU A 119 -2.13 6.90 13.32
CA LEU A 119 -0.75 6.58 13.68
C LEU A 119 0.19 6.61 12.47
N ILE A 120 -0.24 6.06 11.32
CA ILE A 120 0.50 6.14 10.06
C ILE A 120 0.75 7.61 9.70
N LEU A 121 -0.29 8.45 9.72
CA LEU A 121 -0.16 9.86 9.38
C LEU A 121 0.77 10.60 10.33
N GLN A 122 0.74 10.32 11.62
CA GLN A 122 1.65 10.91 12.61
C GLN A 122 3.11 10.57 12.30
N HIS A 123 3.40 9.32 11.92
CA HIS A 123 4.76 8.89 11.58
C HIS A 123 5.26 9.48 10.26
N LEU A 124 4.35 9.82 9.33
CA LEU A 124 4.71 10.36 8.01
C LEU A 124 4.79 11.89 7.95
N LYS A 125 4.49 12.59 9.05
CA LYS A 125 4.65 14.06 9.10
C LYS A 125 6.11 14.42 8.94
N VAL A 126 6.36 15.37 8.04
CA VAL A 126 7.65 16.07 7.94
C VAL A 126 7.53 17.30 8.84
N TYR A 127 8.42 17.42 9.82
CA TYR A 127 8.59 18.65 10.61
C TYR A 127 9.44 19.65 9.83
#